data_AF-M6YEP5-F1
#
_entry.id   AF-M6YEP5-F1
#
_cell.length_a   1.000
_cell.length_b   1.000
_cell.length_c   1.000
_cell.angle_alpha   90.00
_cell.angle_beta   90.00
_cell.angle_gamma   90.00
#
_symmetry.space_group_name_H-M   'P 1'
#
loop_
_entity.id
_entity.type
_entity.pdbx_description
1 polymer ?
#
loop_
_entity_poly.entity_id
_entity_poly.type
_entity_poly.pdbx_seq_one_letter_code
_entity_poly.pdbx_strand_id
1 'polypeptide(L)' 'MGCVKRNRERKVENPNIRLKSLLEISERILTQSKNSKNKIYSIHSPEVECISKGKSHKRYEFGCKVYE' A
#
# COMPACT_ATOMS: atom_id res chain seq x y z
N MET A 1 0.67 -19.34 -1.02
CA MET A 1 -0.17 -18.22 -0.50
C MET A 1 -1.61 -18.16 -1.06
N GLY A 2 -2.14 -19.24 -1.68
CA GLY A 2 -3.51 -19.21 -2.26
C GLY A 2 -4.67 -19.50 -1.30
N CYS A 3 -4.38 -19.98 -0.08
CA CYS A 3 -5.43 -20.38 0.87
C CYS A 3 -5.97 -19.21 1.69
N VAL A 4 -5.13 -18.22 2.01
CA VAL A 4 -5.51 -17.08 2.85
C VAL A 4 -6.44 -16.11 2.10
N LYS A 5 -6.17 -15.85 0.81
CA LYS A 5 -7.04 -15.01 -0.04
C LYS A 5 -8.47 -15.58 -0.11
N ARG A 6 -8.59 -16.85 -0.52
CA ARG A 6 -9.87 -17.56 -0.67
C ARG A 6 -10.70 -17.60 0.61
N ASN A 7 -10.07 -17.76 1.78
CA ASN A 7 -10.78 -17.85 3.05
C ASN A 7 -11.30 -16.49 3.54
N ARG A 8 -10.62 -15.40 3.18
CA ARG A 8 -11.02 -14.03 3.51
C ARG A 8 -12.12 -13.53 2.58
N GLU A 9 -12.06 -13.88 1.30
CA GLU A 9 -13.11 -13.57 0.32
C GLU A 9 -14.43 -14.29 0.63
N ARG A 10 -14.39 -15.52 1.15
CA ARG A 10 -15.59 -16.27 1.55
C ARG A 10 -16.26 -15.80 2.85
N LYS A 11 -15.54 -15.14 3.75
CA LYS A 11 -16.08 -14.68 5.05
C LYS A 11 -16.69 -13.28 5.01
N VAL A 12 -16.52 -12.55 3.91
CA VAL A 12 -16.97 -11.16 3.80
C VAL A 12 -18.22 -11.13 2.91
N GLU A 13 -19.36 -11.39 3.54
CA GLU A 13 -20.68 -11.38 2.90
C GLU A 13 -21.14 -9.95 2.54
N ASN A 14 -20.59 -8.94 3.22
CA ASN A 14 -20.83 -7.53 2.90
C ASN A 14 -19.56 -6.69 3.20
N PRO A 15 -18.66 -6.48 2.22
CA PRO A 15 -17.45 -5.71 2.46
C PRO A 15 -17.84 -4.24 2.71
N ASN A 16 -17.66 -3.79 3.94
CA ASN A 16 -17.69 -2.37 4.28
C ASN A 16 -16.78 -1.61 3.29
N ILE A 17 -17.19 -0.42 2.84
CA ILE A 17 -16.48 0.40 1.84
C ILE A 17 -14.97 0.49 2.17
N ARG A 18 -14.64 0.64 3.46
CA ARG A 18 -13.25 0.66 3.94
C ARG A 18 -12.49 -0.64 3.65
N LEU A 19 -13.14 -1.79 3.81
CA LEU A 19 -12.55 -3.09 3.56
C LEU A 19 -12.28 -3.30 2.07
N LYS A 20 -13.18 -2.81 1.19
CA LYS A 20 -12.98 -2.80 -0.26
C LYS A 20 -11.74 -1.99 -0.64
N SER A 21 -11.60 -0.77 -0.12
CA SER A 21 -10.41 0.06 -0.38
C SER A 21 -9.12 -0.59 0.11
N LEU A 22 -9.13 -1.21 1.29
CA LEU A 22 -7.96 -1.93 1.82
C LEU A 22 -7.59 -3.16 0.98
N LEU A 23 -8.58 -3.90 0.48
CA LEU A 23 -8.38 -5.02 -0.43
C LEU A 23 -7.74 -4.54 -1.74
N GLU A 24 -8.28 -3.48 -2.36
CA GLU A 24 -7.73 -2.91 -3.59
C GLU A 24 -6.27 -2.45 -3.42
N ILE A 25 -5.95 -1.75 -2.33
CA ILE A 25 -4.59 -1.33 -2.00
C ILE A 25 -3.67 -2.55 -1.83
N SER A 26 -4.15 -3.58 -1.13
CA SER A 26 -3.38 -4.81 -0.91
C SER A 26 -3.10 -5.55 -2.22
N GLU A 27 -4.03 -5.55 -3.17
CA GLU A 27 -3.80 -6.14 -4.49
C GLU A 27 -2.82 -5.33 -5.32
N ARG A 28 -2.89 -3.98 -5.28
CA ARG A 28 -1.88 -3.11 -5.90
C ARG A 28 -0.48 -3.36 -5.32
N ILE A 29 -0.37 -3.56 -4.00
CA ILE A 29 0.90 -3.89 -3.34
C ILE A 29 1.44 -5.26 -3.76
N LEU A 30 0.56 -6.23 -4.02
CA LEU A 30 0.96 -7.57 -4.46
C LEU A 30 1.32 -7.64 -5.94
N THR A 31 0.74 -6.76 -6.76
CA THR A 31 0.96 -6.74 -8.22
C THR A 31 2.07 -5.79 -8.65
N GLN A 32 2.48 -4.84 -7.81
CA GLN A 32 3.57 -3.92 -8.15
C GLN A 32 4.91 -4.66 -8.35
N SER A 33 5.61 -4.31 -9.44
CA SER A 33 6.92 -4.86 -9.75
C SER A 33 8.04 -4.11 -9.02
N LYS A 34 9.21 -4.76 -8.86
CA LYS A 34 10.41 -4.18 -8.23
C LYS A 34 10.88 -2.90 -8.92
N ASN A 35 10.52 -2.68 -10.19
CA ASN A 35 10.86 -1.46 -10.93
C ASN A 35 9.67 -0.51 -11.16
N SER A 36 8.52 -0.76 -10.53
CA SER A 36 7.37 0.13 -10.65
C SER A 36 7.64 1.47 -9.97
N LYS A 37 7.18 2.56 -10.60
CA LYS A 37 7.14 3.90 -10.01
C LYS A 37 5.95 4.00 -9.03
N ASN A 38 5.98 4.96 -8.10
CA ASN A 38 4.95 5.22 -7.08
C ASN A 38 4.58 3.97 -6.26
N LYS A 39 5.60 3.34 -5.66
CA LYS A 39 5.39 2.16 -4.83
C LYS A 39 4.60 2.51 -3.59
N ILE A 40 3.65 1.64 -3.28
CA ILE A 40 2.89 1.73 -2.05
C ILE A 40 3.68 1.03 -0.95
N TYR A 41 4.09 1.79 0.06
CA TYR A 41 4.89 1.31 1.20
C TYR A 41 4.03 0.89 2.40
N SER A 42 2.75 1.27 2.44
CA SER A 42 1.85 0.98 3.55
C SER A 42 0.40 0.82 3.09
N ILE A 43 -0.27 -0.22 3.58
CA ILE A 43 -1.68 -0.50 3.26
C ILE A 43 -2.60 0.58 3.85
N HIS A 44 -2.30 1.04 5.05
CA HIS A 44 -3.10 2.04 5.78
C HIS A 44 -2.81 3.48 5.35
N SER A 45 -1.72 3.70 4.60
CA SER A 45 -1.28 5.02 4.18
C SER A 45 -0.69 4.91 2.76
N PRO A 46 -1.54 4.71 1.74
CA PRO A 46 -1.10 4.52 0.36
C PRO A 46 -0.50 5.79 -0.27
N GLU A 47 -0.81 6.93 0.31
CA GLU A 47 -0.29 8.28 -0.01
C GLU A 47 1.16 8.52 0.46
N VAL A 48 1.69 7.65 1.33
CA VAL A 48 3.06 7.77 1.82
C VAL A 48 4.04 7.34 0.73
N GLU A 49 4.90 8.26 0.34
CA GLU A 49 5.97 8.03 -0.61
C GLU A 49 7.34 7.99 0.10
N CYS A 50 8.29 7.28 -0.49
CA CYS A 50 9.68 7.30 -0.05
C CYS A 50 10.38 8.51 -0.68
N ILE A 51 10.80 9.45 0.17
CA ILE A 51 11.41 10.71 -0.24
C ILE A 51 12.89 10.63 0.10
N SER A 52 13.75 10.86 -0.90
CA SER A 52 15.19 10.97 -0.66
C SER A 52 15.49 12.31 0.03
N LYS A 53 16.08 12.25 1.22
CA LYS A 53 16.71 13.39 1.87
C LYS A 53 18.19 13.36 1.50
N GLY A 54 18.74 14.49 1.02
CA GLY A 54 20.16 14.64 0.71
C GLY A 54 21.12 14.55 1.92
N LYS A 55 20.70 13.98 3.05
CA LYS A 55 21.49 13.87 4.27
C LYS A 55 22.24 12.54 4.29
N SER A 56 23.55 12.58 4.52
CA SER A 56 24.40 11.38 4.53
C SER A 56 23.96 10.33 5.56
N HIS A 57 23.48 10.78 6.73
CA HIS A 57 23.12 9.90 7.86
C HIS A 57 21.66 9.40 7.84
N LYS A 58 20.77 10.01 7.04
CA LYS A 58 19.38 9.58 6.81
C LYS A 58 18.99 9.97 5.40
N ARG A 59 19.22 9.05 4.46
CA ARG A 59 19.06 9.31 3.02
C ARG A 59 17.61 9.25 2.54
N TYR A 60 16.73 8.64 3.31
CA TYR A 60 15.32 8.45 2.95
C TYR A 60 14.42 8.64 4.16
N GLU A 61 13.25 9.22 3.93
CA GLU A 61 12.17 9.33 4.90
C GLU A 61 10.84 8.99 4.22
N PHE A 62 9.88 8.51 5.01
CA PHE A 62 8.51 8.26 4.55
C PHE A 62 7.66 9.50 4.85
N GLY A 63 6.96 10.03 3.85
CA GLY A 63 6.07 11.17 4.05
C GLY A 63 4.96 11.26 3.00
N CYS A 64 3.89 11.98 3.33
CA CYS A 64 2.82 12.30 2.39
C CYS A 64 3.16 13.62 1.68
N LYS A 65 2.95 13.68 0.36
CA LYS A 65 2.80 14.97 -0.31
C LYS A 65 1.44 15.55 0.07
N VAL A 66 1.44 16.59 0.88
CA VAL A 66 0.25 17.42 1.09
C VAL A 66 0.10 18.26 -0.17
N TYR A 67 -0.93 17.96 -0.97
CA TYR A 67 -1.38 18.85 -2.02
C TYR A 67 -2.32 19.85 -1.33
N GLU A 68 -1.85 21.10 -1.17
CA GLU A 68 -2.68 22.24 -0.76
C GLU A 68 -3.46 22.78 -1.96
#